data_AF-A0A2V6IDX6-F1
#
_entry.id   AF-A0A2V6IDX6-F1
#
_cell.length_a   1.000
_cell.length_b   1.000
_cell.length_c   1.000
_cell.angle_alpha   90.00
_cell.angle_beta   90.00
_cell.angle_gamma   90.00
#
_symmetry.space_group_name_H-M   'P 1'
#
loop_
_entity.id
_entity.type
_entity.pdbx_description
1 polymer ?
#
loop_
_entity_poly.entity_id
_entity_poly.type
_entity_poly.pdbx_seq_one_letter_code
_entity_poly.pdbx_strand_id
1 'polypeptide(L)'
;MILTILTLGGLVMNPAAFSAQLPHRPLPVPAVRSTPVPRPVVTPTPAPVPPAVASLVISYETSASSNIAITVSAGQAGAPAGFSIQWMTLADYIALGNRWPLTSEVPNPQASSFCKATFGVPVTPNCAGYNLRPWQSVALSIGDDSLYDNCAASSPCSGAPLLCNTAYVFRASALDATGHLRISDTITCATLPCVGPGSCTYSQGYWRNHPDAWPVTSLTLGTVTYQAAELMAILDDPARGNGLVILVHQLIAAKLNIANGADPSAVQQAITDADNMIGALVVPPIGNGYLAPGQTGDLVETLTQYNEGTIGPGHCND
;
A
#
# COMPACT_ATOMS: atom_id res chain seq x y z
N MET A 1 -71.62 32.36 -69.08
CA MET A 1 -72.98 32.93 -69.13
C MET A 1 -73.15 33.81 -67.91
N ILE A 2 -73.47 35.07 -68.15
CA ILE A 2 -73.59 36.18 -67.21
C ILE A 2 -74.71 35.89 -66.20
N LEU A 3 -74.54 36.19 -64.90
CA LEU A 3 -75.48 37.03 -64.14
C LEU A 3 -75.04 37.34 -62.70
N THR A 4 -74.83 38.63 -62.49
CA THR A 4 -75.02 39.45 -61.29
C THR A 4 -76.34 39.12 -60.55
N ILE A 5 -76.42 39.38 -59.23
CA ILE A 5 -77.41 40.27 -58.60
C ILE A 5 -77.33 40.21 -57.05
N LEU A 6 -77.33 41.42 -56.48
CA LEU A 6 -77.50 41.78 -55.06
C LEU A 6 -78.88 41.38 -54.51
N THR A 7 -78.98 41.17 -53.19
CA THR A 7 -80.00 41.74 -52.27
C THR A 7 -79.85 41.11 -50.87
N LEU A 8 -79.52 41.88 -49.83
CA LEU A 8 -80.35 42.73 -48.95
C LEU A 8 -80.93 41.97 -47.73
N GLY A 9 -80.39 42.32 -46.54
CA GLY A 9 -81.15 42.62 -45.32
C GLY A 9 -81.74 41.47 -44.51
N GLY A 10 -81.32 41.34 -43.24
CA GLY A 10 -82.05 40.51 -42.27
C GLY A 10 -81.35 40.29 -40.93
N LEU A 11 -81.56 41.25 -40.02
CA LEU A 11 -81.50 41.22 -38.54
C LEU A 11 -80.66 40.16 -37.77
N VAL A 12 -79.72 40.73 -37.00
CA VAL A 12 -79.46 40.56 -35.55
C VAL A 12 -79.65 39.16 -34.94
N MET A 13 -78.54 38.54 -34.52
CA MET A 13 -78.32 38.07 -33.13
C MET A 13 -76.81 37.99 -32.86
N ASN A 14 -76.36 38.64 -31.78
CA ASN A 14 -75.01 38.57 -31.24
C ASN A 14 -74.84 37.21 -30.52
N PRO A 15 -73.69 36.54 -30.61
CA PRO A 15 -72.88 36.47 -29.39
C PRO A 15 -71.35 36.43 -29.58
N ALA A 16 -70.70 36.96 -28.54
CA ALA A 16 -69.38 36.60 -27.99
C ALA A 16 -68.15 36.66 -28.93
N ALA A 17 -67.40 37.74 -28.79
CA ALA A 17 -66.04 37.89 -29.30
C ALA A 17 -65.09 36.88 -28.65
N PHE A 18 -64.57 35.95 -29.44
CA PHE A 18 -63.42 35.13 -29.13
C PHE A 18 -62.16 35.91 -29.56
N SER A 19 -61.42 36.45 -28.61
CA SER A 19 -60.11 37.06 -28.87
C SER A 19 -59.02 36.08 -28.47
N ALA A 20 -58.32 35.53 -29.47
CA ALA A 20 -57.20 34.62 -29.28
C ALA A 20 -55.97 35.39 -28.78
N GLN A 21 -55.55 35.11 -27.54
CA GLN A 21 -54.26 35.58 -27.00
C GLN A 21 -53.12 34.67 -27.50
N LEU A 22 -52.08 35.31 -28.06
CA LEU A 22 -50.81 34.72 -28.46
C LEU A 22 -50.09 34.06 -27.25
N PRO A 23 -49.35 32.95 -27.42
CA PRO A 23 -48.58 32.35 -26.35
C PRO A 23 -47.36 33.21 -26.00
N HIS A 24 -47.26 33.57 -24.71
CA HIS A 24 -46.13 34.31 -24.16
C HIS A 24 -44.85 33.45 -24.14
N ARG A 25 -43.75 34.04 -24.62
CA ARG A 25 -42.38 33.50 -24.52
C ARG A 25 -42.01 33.35 -23.03
N PRO A 26 -41.54 32.18 -22.56
CA PRO A 26 -41.10 32.02 -21.17
C PRO A 26 -39.89 32.91 -20.89
N LEU A 27 -39.90 33.59 -19.75
CA LEU A 27 -38.77 34.36 -19.23
C LEU A 27 -37.61 33.39 -18.87
N PRO A 28 -36.34 33.81 -19.02
CA PRO A 28 -35.20 32.97 -18.66
C PRO A 28 -35.17 32.75 -17.14
N VAL A 29 -35.12 31.48 -16.75
CA VAL A 29 -34.95 31.05 -15.35
C VAL A 29 -33.54 31.46 -14.90
N PRO A 30 -33.37 32.14 -13.76
CA PRO A 30 -32.05 32.47 -13.24
C PRO A 30 -31.32 31.19 -12.84
N ALA A 31 -30.06 31.05 -13.28
CA ALA A 31 -29.20 29.93 -12.90
C ALA A 31 -29.00 29.93 -11.38
N VAL A 32 -29.39 28.83 -10.74
CA VAL A 32 -29.11 28.60 -9.32
C VAL A 32 -27.60 28.44 -9.18
N ARG A 33 -26.95 29.47 -8.66
CA ARG A 33 -25.55 29.42 -8.26
C ARG A 33 -25.46 28.43 -7.09
N SER A 34 -24.89 27.26 -7.33
CA SER A 34 -24.59 26.28 -6.30
C SER A 34 -23.73 26.95 -5.22
N THR A 35 -24.27 27.09 -4.02
CA THR A 35 -23.48 27.45 -2.85
C THR A 35 -22.40 26.37 -2.65
N PRO A 36 -21.13 26.73 -2.41
CA PRO A 36 -20.15 25.74 -2.02
C PRO A 36 -20.66 25.10 -0.73
N VAL A 37 -20.88 23.79 -0.75
CA VAL A 37 -21.11 23.02 0.47
C VAL A 37 -19.86 23.26 1.33
N PRO A 38 -19.99 23.78 2.57
CA PRO A 38 -18.83 23.93 3.44
C PRO A 38 -18.21 22.54 3.62
N ARG A 39 -17.00 22.37 3.09
CA ARG A 39 -16.20 21.17 3.33
C ARG A 39 -16.06 21.07 4.85
N PRO A 40 -16.35 19.92 5.48
CA PRO A 40 -16.06 19.75 6.90
C PRO A 40 -14.59 20.11 7.10
N VAL A 41 -14.33 21.13 7.90
CA VAL A 41 -12.97 21.36 8.40
C VAL A 41 -12.70 20.12 9.24
N VAL A 42 -11.89 19.20 8.70
CA VAL A 42 -11.34 18.10 9.48
C VAL A 42 -10.48 18.79 10.53
N THR A 43 -11.03 18.98 11.72
CA THR A 43 -10.21 19.19 12.91
C THR A 43 -9.15 18.10 12.86
N PRO A 44 -7.84 18.42 12.88
CA PRO A 44 -6.83 17.37 12.89
C PRO A 44 -7.21 16.44 14.04
N THR A 45 -7.60 15.21 13.68
CA THR A 45 -7.75 14.15 14.66
C THR A 45 -6.41 14.13 15.38
N PRO A 46 -6.35 14.33 16.70
CA PRO A 46 -5.13 14.10 17.44
C PRO A 46 -4.62 12.74 16.97
N ALA A 47 -3.36 12.67 16.52
CA ALA A 47 -2.73 11.38 16.23
C ALA A 47 -3.14 10.43 17.36
N PRO A 48 -3.63 9.21 17.06
CA PRO A 48 -4.07 8.30 18.11
C PRO A 48 -2.93 8.24 19.10
N VAL A 49 -3.16 8.77 20.30
CA VAL A 49 -2.24 8.55 21.41
C VAL A 49 -2.18 7.04 21.48
N PRO A 50 -1.02 6.40 21.23
CA PRO A 50 -0.93 4.95 21.31
C PRO A 50 -1.54 4.59 22.65
N PRO A 51 -2.43 3.59 22.74
CA PRO A 51 -2.88 3.12 24.04
C PRO A 51 -1.61 2.97 24.87
N ALA A 52 -1.61 3.47 26.10
CA ALA A 52 -0.48 3.33 27.01
C ALA A 52 -0.31 1.82 27.26
N VAL A 53 0.33 1.14 26.31
CA VAL A 53 0.68 -0.27 26.32
C VAL A 53 1.64 -0.47 27.48
N ALA A 54 1.08 -0.91 28.61
CA ALA A 54 1.85 -1.25 29.79
C ALA A 54 2.83 -2.42 29.53
N SER A 55 2.71 -3.10 28.39
CA SER A 55 3.47 -4.30 28.02
C SER A 55 3.72 -4.40 26.50
N LEU A 56 4.45 -5.44 26.09
CA LEU A 56 4.79 -5.74 24.70
C LEU A 56 3.54 -6.09 23.89
N VAL A 57 3.34 -5.45 22.74
CA VAL A 57 2.21 -5.70 21.83
C VAL A 57 2.70 -5.98 20.43
N ILE A 58 1.95 -6.80 19.70
CA ILE A 58 2.14 -7.00 18.26
C ILE A 58 0.85 -6.68 17.50
N SER A 59 0.99 -6.17 16.29
CA SER A 59 -0.12 -5.85 15.40
C SER A 59 0.19 -6.23 13.95
N TYR A 60 -0.83 -6.69 13.24
CA TYR A 60 -0.77 -6.89 11.79
C TYR A 60 -0.61 -5.56 11.06
N GLU A 61 0.21 -5.53 10.00
CA GLU A 61 0.30 -4.39 9.09
C GLU A 61 -0.17 -4.76 7.67
N THR A 62 0.57 -5.63 7.00
CA THR A 62 0.30 -6.04 5.62
C THR A 62 0.56 -7.54 5.43
N SER A 63 0.18 -8.06 4.27
CA SER A 63 0.46 -9.43 3.85
C SER A 63 0.84 -9.48 2.39
N ALA A 64 1.79 -10.36 2.10
CA ALA A 64 2.10 -10.82 0.75
C ALA A 64 1.75 -12.31 0.63
N SER A 65 2.02 -12.88 -0.54
CA SER A 65 1.82 -14.31 -0.78
C SER A 65 2.85 -15.17 -0.04
N SER A 66 4.03 -14.61 0.31
CA SER A 66 5.13 -15.34 0.96
C SER A 66 5.52 -14.82 2.34
N ASN A 67 4.97 -13.68 2.78
CA ASN A 67 5.33 -13.06 4.04
C ASN A 67 4.16 -12.28 4.66
N ILE A 68 4.29 -11.94 5.94
CA ILE A 68 3.33 -11.11 6.69
C ILE A 68 4.12 -10.05 7.45
N ALA A 69 3.76 -8.78 7.26
CA ALA A 69 4.33 -7.67 8.00
C ALA A 69 3.60 -7.50 9.34
N ILE A 70 4.38 -7.48 10.42
CA ILE A 70 3.90 -7.31 11.80
C ILE A 70 4.72 -6.21 12.45
N THR A 71 4.04 -5.32 13.17
CA THR A 71 4.68 -4.37 14.04
C THR A 71 4.76 -4.90 15.46
N VAL A 72 5.96 -4.79 16.05
CA VAL A 72 6.22 -5.04 17.46
C VAL A 72 6.39 -3.72 18.17
N SER A 73 5.55 -3.47 19.16
CA SER A 73 5.56 -2.25 19.97
C SER A 73 5.97 -2.56 21.40
N ALA A 74 7.05 -1.94 21.87
CA ALA A 74 7.47 -2.06 23.25
C ALA A 74 6.61 -1.17 24.16
N GLY A 75 6.33 -1.67 25.37
CA GLY A 75 5.66 -0.91 26.41
C GLY A 75 6.56 0.14 27.06
N GLN A 76 6.09 0.72 28.16
CA GLN A 76 6.82 1.75 28.93
C GLN A 76 8.24 1.33 29.36
N ALA A 77 8.46 0.05 29.62
CA ALA A 77 9.76 -0.46 30.06
C ALA A 77 10.73 -0.78 28.91
N GLY A 78 10.29 -0.64 27.64
CA GLY A 78 11.09 -0.99 26.47
C GLY A 78 11.40 -2.48 26.36
N ALA A 79 12.23 -2.84 25.38
CA ALA A 79 12.83 -4.15 25.19
C ALA A 79 14.32 -3.98 24.85
N PRO A 80 15.17 -3.64 25.83
CA PRO A 80 16.56 -3.22 25.58
C PRO A 80 17.46 -4.34 25.04
N ALA A 81 17.13 -5.60 25.33
CA ALA A 81 17.83 -6.77 24.80
C ALA A 81 17.27 -7.25 23.45
N GLY A 82 16.24 -6.58 22.93
CA GLY A 82 15.46 -7.02 21.79
C GLY A 82 14.31 -7.96 22.18
N PHE A 83 13.85 -8.76 21.23
CA PHE A 83 12.65 -9.60 21.36
C PHE A 83 12.76 -10.85 20.48
N SER A 84 11.83 -11.78 20.66
CA SER A 84 11.67 -12.94 19.80
C SER A 84 10.22 -13.06 19.34
N ILE A 85 10.03 -13.53 18.11
CA ILE A 85 8.72 -13.80 17.54
C ILE A 85 8.61 -15.30 17.36
N GLN A 86 7.46 -15.85 17.65
CA GLN A 86 7.12 -17.24 17.38
C GLN A 86 5.87 -17.27 16.52
N TRP A 87 5.83 -18.21 15.59
CA TRP A 87 4.69 -18.42 14.73
C TRP A 87 4.50 -19.89 14.39
N MET A 88 3.29 -20.24 14.00
CA MET A 88 2.92 -21.51 13.40
C MET A 88 1.63 -21.30 12.62
N THR A 89 1.25 -22.25 11.77
CA THR A 89 -0.06 -22.20 11.11
C THR A 89 -1.18 -22.23 12.16
N LEU A 90 -2.29 -21.56 11.86
CA LEU A 90 -3.49 -21.60 12.69
C LEU A 90 -4.01 -23.05 12.84
N ALA A 91 -3.83 -23.88 11.80
CA ALA A 91 -4.18 -25.30 11.83
C ALA A 91 -3.42 -26.06 12.93
N ASP A 92 -2.08 -25.91 13.00
CA ASP A 92 -1.27 -26.53 14.06
C ASP A 92 -1.64 -25.99 15.44
N TYR A 93 -1.90 -24.68 15.57
CA TYR A 93 -2.31 -24.08 16.84
C TYR A 93 -3.63 -24.65 17.36
N ILE A 94 -4.61 -24.84 16.48
CA ILE A 94 -5.90 -25.45 16.81
C ILE A 94 -5.72 -26.94 17.15
N ALA A 95 -4.85 -27.66 16.42
CA ALA A 95 -4.54 -29.06 16.71
C ALA A 95 -3.93 -29.27 18.10
N LEU A 96 -3.23 -28.27 18.62
CA LEU A 96 -2.70 -28.23 20.00
C LEU A 96 -3.73 -27.76 21.05
N GLY A 97 -4.99 -27.53 20.64
CA GLY A 97 -6.05 -27.06 21.53
C GLY A 97 -5.96 -25.57 21.86
N ASN A 98 -5.59 -24.74 20.88
CA ASN A 98 -5.36 -23.30 21.01
C ASN A 98 -4.25 -22.98 22.01
N ARG A 99 -3.13 -23.70 21.88
CA ARG A 99 -1.96 -23.57 22.76
C ARG A 99 -0.68 -23.58 21.97
N TRP A 100 0.30 -22.87 22.50
CA TRP A 100 1.66 -22.91 21.97
C TRP A 100 2.38 -24.21 22.38
N PRO A 101 3.30 -24.74 21.55
CA PRO A 101 4.14 -25.87 21.91
C PRO A 101 4.88 -25.65 23.23
N LEU A 102 5.13 -26.75 23.96
CA LEU A 102 5.80 -26.70 25.26
C LEU A 102 7.30 -26.41 25.12
N THR A 103 7.90 -26.93 24.04
CA THR A 103 9.29 -26.63 23.67
C THR A 103 9.30 -25.64 22.52
N SER A 104 10.34 -24.81 22.45
CA SER A 104 10.56 -23.88 21.33
C SER A 104 11.63 -24.41 20.38
N GLU A 105 11.77 -25.72 20.27
CA GLU A 105 12.68 -26.40 19.34
C GLU A 105 12.14 -26.29 17.91
N VAL A 106 13.06 -26.23 16.95
CA VAL A 106 12.78 -26.18 15.51
C VAL A 106 13.71 -27.18 14.82
N PRO A 107 13.19 -28.18 14.07
CA PRO A 107 11.77 -28.50 13.87
C PRO A 107 11.07 -28.91 15.18
N ASN A 108 9.80 -28.52 15.35
CA ASN A 108 9.04 -28.86 16.56
C ASN A 108 8.24 -30.16 16.37
N PRO A 109 8.31 -31.12 17.30
CA PRO A 109 7.59 -32.39 17.15
C PRO A 109 6.08 -32.27 17.35
N GLN A 110 5.59 -31.21 18.01
CA GLN A 110 4.17 -31.00 18.27
C GLN A 110 3.47 -30.19 17.17
N ALA A 111 4.21 -29.34 16.47
CA ALA A 111 3.70 -28.47 15.41
C ALA A 111 4.76 -28.33 14.30
N SER A 112 4.57 -29.04 13.19
CA SER A 112 5.54 -29.05 12.09
C SER A 112 5.77 -27.68 11.47
N SER A 113 4.80 -26.77 11.54
CA SER A 113 4.92 -25.40 11.02
C SER A 113 5.46 -24.40 12.05
N PHE A 114 5.77 -24.84 13.28
CA PHE A 114 6.30 -23.96 14.30
C PHE A 114 7.69 -23.45 13.93
N CYS A 115 7.84 -22.14 14.03
CA CYS A 115 9.09 -21.46 13.86
C CYS A 115 9.22 -20.27 14.83
N LYS A 116 10.43 -19.74 14.92
CA LYS A 116 10.76 -18.58 15.74
C LYS A 116 11.85 -17.74 15.06
N ALA A 117 11.93 -16.48 15.43
CA ALA A 117 13.05 -15.60 15.10
C ALA A 117 13.41 -14.78 16.33
N THR A 118 14.69 -14.43 16.44
CA THR A 118 15.22 -13.60 17.52
C THR A 118 15.86 -12.35 16.93
N PHE A 119 15.51 -11.21 17.51
CA PHE A 119 15.91 -9.87 17.10
C PHE A 119 16.59 -9.21 18.30
N GLY A 120 17.89 -8.95 18.19
CA GLY A 120 18.73 -8.56 19.30
C GLY A 120 19.36 -7.19 19.16
N VAL A 121 20.34 -6.94 20.02
CA VAL A 121 21.24 -5.78 19.94
C VAL A 121 22.23 -5.96 18.77
N PRO A 122 22.81 -4.86 18.24
CA PRO A 122 23.84 -4.96 17.22
C PRO A 122 25.03 -5.79 17.70
N VAL A 123 25.40 -6.83 16.96
CA VAL A 123 26.62 -7.61 17.24
C VAL A 123 27.85 -6.99 16.58
N THR A 124 27.67 -6.12 15.58
CA THR A 124 28.74 -5.31 14.97
C THR A 124 28.32 -3.84 14.87
N PRO A 125 29.27 -2.89 14.75
CA PRO A 125 28.97 -1.46 14.63
C PRO A 125 28.12 -1.09 13.41
N ASN A 126 28.08 -1.94 12.37
CA ASN A 126 27.39 -1.67 11.11
C ASN A 126 25.96 -2.22 11.08
N CYS A 127 25.49 -2.90 12.12
CA CYS A 127 24.15 -3.48 12.15
C CYS A 127 23.16 -2.62 12.92
N ALA A 128 21.97 -2.47 12.36
CA ALA A 128 20.85 -1.87 13.07
C ALA A 128 20.31 -2.86 14.11
N GLY A 129 20.25 -2.41 15.36
CA GLY A 129 19.72 -3.20 16.46
C GLY A 129 18.20 -3.15 16.52
N TYR A 130 17.60 -4.20 17.09
CA TYR A 130 16.17 -4.29 17.37
C TYR A 130 15.86 -3.99 18.85
N ASN A 131 16.78 -3.31 19.54
CA ASN A 131 16.55 -2.84 20.90
C ASN A 131 15.51 -1.73 20.91
N LEU A 132 14.33 -2.02 21.46
CA LEU A 132 13.23 -1.07 21.51
C LEU A 132 13.32 -0.22 22.77
N ARG A 133 13.37 1.10 22.59
CA ARG A 133 13.16 2.07 23.67
C ARG A 133 11.71 2.00 24.17
N PRO A 134 11.42 2.59 25.34
CA PRO A 134 10.04 2.81 25.77
C PRO A 134 9.18 3.37 24.63
N TRP A 135 8.05 2.71 24.35
CA TRP A 135 7.08 3.12 23.32
C TRP A 135 7.55 3.06 21.87
N GLN A 136 8.74 2.49 21.63
CA GLN A 136 9.25 2.32 20.28
C GLN A 136 8.60 1.11 19.60
N SER A 137 8.36 1.24 18.30
CA SER A 137 7.84 0.17 17.46
C SER A 137 8.80 -0.13 16.31
N VAL A 138 8.74 -1.35 15.80
CA VAL A 138 9.45 -1.79 14.60
C VAL A 138 8.56 -2.73 13.79
N ALA A 139 8.51 -2.52 12.48
CA ALA A 139 7.82 -3.39 11.53
C ALA A 139 8.79 -4.45 10.99
N LEU A 140 8.29 -5.68 10.81
CA LEU A 140 9.07 -6.83 10.35
C LEU A 140 8.23 -7.67 9.39
N SER A 141 8.82 -8.09 8.27
CA SER A 141 8.18 -8.99 7.31
C SER A 141 8.56 -10.44 7.59
N ILE A 142 7.74 -11.16 8.35
CA ILE A 142 8.01 -12.57 8.66
C ILE A 142 7.74 -13.43 7.42
N GLY A 143 8.75 -14.19 6.99
CA GLY A 143 8.72 -14.97 5.73
C GLY A 143 9.54 -14.34 4.60
N ASP A 144 10.02 -13.11 4.79
CA ASP A 144 11.02 -12.50 3.93
C ASP A 144 12.42 -12.84 4.44
N ASP A 145 13.28 -13.38 3.59
CA ASP A 145 14.61 -13.85 3.99
C ASP A 145 15.61 -12.70 4.14
N SER A 146 15.37 -11.58 3.46
CA SER A 146 16.18 -10.34 3.60
C SER A 146 16.17 -9.81 5.03
N LEU A 147 15.15 -10.18 5.82
CA LEU A 147 15.08 -9.87 7.25
C LEU A 147 16.28 -10.42 8.03
N TYR A 148 16.88 -11.52 7.58
CA TYR A 148 17.99 -12.19 8.25
C TYR A 148 19.38 -11.82 7.72
N ASP A 149 19.46 -10.97 6.70
CA ASP A 149 20.72 -10.34 6.28
C ASP A 149 21.22 -9.34 7.32
N ASN A 150 20.32 -8.86 8.19
CA ASN A 150 20.71 -8.08 9.37
C ASN A 150 21.34 -8.99 10.42
N CYS A 151 22.59 -8.69 10.80
CA CYS A 151 23.31 -9.48 11.80
C CYS A 151 22.71 -9.46 13.22
N ALA A 152 21.71 -8.61 13.50
CA ALA A 152 20.94 -8.60 14.73
C ALA A 152 19.65 -9.44 14.66
N ALA A 153 19.33 -10.05 13.52
CA ALA A 153 18.20 -10.96 13.33
C ALA A 153 18.71 -12.38 13.08
N SER A 154 18.01 -13.38 13.60
CA SER A 154 18.33 -14.79 13.34
C SER A 154 17.08 -15.66 13.44
N SER A 155 17.02 -16.69 12.61
CA SER A 155 15.94 -17.67 12.62
C SER A 155 16.48 -19.04 12.20
N PRO A 156 16.08 -20.13 12.87
CA PRO A 156 16.29 -21.49 12.37
C PRO A 156 15.47 -21.82 11.11
N CYS A 157 14.57 -20.93 10.67
CA CYS A 157 13.79 -21.09 9.44
C CYS A 157 14.09 -20.00 8.40
N SER A 158 15.29 -19.43 8.42
CA SER A 158 15.80 -18.69 7.26
C SER A 158 15.80 -19.62 6.04
N GLY A 159 15.53 -19.07 4.86
CA GLY A 159 15.39 -19.78 3.59
C GLY A 159 14.00 -20.40 3.37
N ALA A 160 13.06 -20.21 4.30
CA ALA A 160 11.71 -20.78 4.22
C ALA A 160 10.63 -19.67 4.29
N PRO A 161 10.12 -19.19 3.13
CA PRO A 161 9.01 -18.25 3.12
C PRO A 161 7.74 -18.86 3.73
N LEU A 162 6.82 -18.01 4.17
CA LEU A 162 5.50 -18.47 4.60
C LEU A 162 4.74 -19.06 3.40
N LEU A 163 4.00 -20.14 3.67
CA LEU A 163 3.08 -20.71 2.68
C LEU A 163 2.00 -19.68 2.33
N CYS A 164 1.75 -19.49 1.02
CA CYS A 164 0.65 -18.70 0.52
C CYS A 164 -0.71 -19.29 0.92
N ASN A 165 -1.75 -18.45 0.86
CA ASN A 165 -3.13 -18.78 1.22
C ASN A 165 -3.27 -19.49 2.59
N THR A 166 -2.39 -19.17 3.54
CA THR A 166 -2.30 -19.87 4.82
C THR A 166 -2.47 -18.89 5.98
N ALA A 167 -3.29 -19.26 6.95
CA ALA A 167 -3.45 -18.53 8.21
C ALA A 167 -2.39 -18.95 9.22
N TYR A 168 -1.82 -17.98 9.92
CA TYR A 168 -0.80 -18.12 10.95
C TYR A 168 -1.23 -17.45 12.24
N VAL A 169 -0.71 -17.95 13.36
CA VAL A 169 -0.74 -17.27 14.65
C VAL A 169 0.65 -16.77 15.00
N PHE A 170 0.72 -15.59 15.61
CA PHE A 170 1.97 -14.97 16.03
C PHE A 170 1.91 -14.56 17.49
N ARG A 171 3.05 -14.65 18.18
CA ARG A 171 3.29 -13.99 19.47
C ARG A 171 4.70 -13.46 19.53
N ALA A 172 4.91 -12.40 20.30
CA ALA A 172 6.24 -11.91 20.63
C ALA A 172 6.54 -12.10 22.12
N SER A 173 7.82 -12.22 22.44
CA SER A 173 8.32 -12.23 23.81
C SER A 173 9.58 -11.38 23.93
N ALA A 174 9.72 -10.63 25.01
CA ALA A 174 10.88 -9.79 25.28
C ALA A 174 11.18 -9.74 26.77
N LEU A 175 12.44 -9.49 27.14
CA LEU A 175 12.78 -9.03 28.47
C LEU A 175 12.73 -7.51 28.48
N ASP A 176 11.96 -6.94 29.41
CA ASP A 176 11.91 -5.50 29.59
C ASP A 176 13.14 -4.98 30.37
N ALA A 177 13.29 -3.66 30.48
CA ALA A 177 14.41 -3.07 31.22
C ALA A 177 14.44 -3.41 32.72
N THR A 178 13.37 -3.98 33.27
CA THR A 178 13.30 -4.45 34.66
C THR A 178 13.68 -5.93 34.80
N GLY A 179 14.01 -6.61 33.70
CA GLY A 179 14.37 -8.02 33.66
C GLY A 179 13.16 -8.97 33.69
N HIS A 180 11.94 -8.45 33.53
CA HIS A 180 10.76 -9.30 33.49
C HIS A 180 10.44 -9.74 32.06
N LEU A 181 10.07 -11.02 31.93
CA LEU A 181 9.53 -11.55 30.68
C LEU A 181 8.15 -10.94 30.40
N ARG A 182 8.01 -10.40 29.19
CA ARG A 182 6.76 -9.93 28.61
C ARG A 182 6.45 -10.82 27.41
N ILE A 183 5.20 -11.26 27.32
CA ILE A 183 4.68 -12.02 26.18
C ILE A 183 3.46 -11.25 25.68
N SER A 184 3.40 -11.01 24.38
CA SER A 184 2.25 -10.35 23.77
C SER A 184 1.03 -11.28 23.74
N ASP A 185 -0.13 -10.71 23.48
CA ASP A 185 -1.27 -11.50 23.00
C ASP A 185 -0.94 -12.22 21.69
N THR A 186 -1.68 -13.30 21.42
CA THR A 186 -1.60 -14.02 20.15
C THR A 186 -2.48 -13.34 19.13
N ILE A 187 -1.90 -12.94 17.98
CA ILE A 187 -2.65 -12.43 16.85
C ILE A 187 -2.76 -13.50 15.77
N THR A 188 -3.78 -13.38 14.92
CA THR A 188 -3.98 -14.24 13.75
C THR A 188 -3.92 -13.40 12.49
N CYS A 189 -3.15 -13.84 11.51
CA CYS A 189 -2.97 -13.18 10.21
C CYS A 189 -2.98 -14.25 9.11
N ALA A 190 -3.12 -13.85 7.86
CA ALA A 190 -3.02 -14.78 6.73
C ALA A 190 -2.21 -14.17 5.59
N THR A 191 -1.47 -15.01 4.88
CA THR A 191 -0.83 -14.65 3.60
C THR A 191 -1.88 -14.54 2.50
N LEU A 192 -1.56 -13.79 1.45
CA LEU A 192 -2.40 -13.68 0.26
C LEU A 192 -2.48 -15.01 -0.52
N PRO A 193 -3.47 -15.17 -1.44
CA PRO A 193 -3.55 -16.30 -2.34
C PRO A 193 -2.25 -16.53 -3.12
N CYS A 194 -1.98 -17.78 -3.45
CA CYS A 194 -0.79 -18.14 -4.22
C CYS A 194 -0.80 -17.45 -5.59
N VAL A 195 0.31 -16.79 -5.90
CA VAL A 195 0.63 -16.28 -7.24
C VAL A 195 1.42 -17.33 -8.03
N GLY A 196 1.57 -17.12 -9.33
CA GLY A 196 2.31 -18.05 -10.20
C GLY A 196 3.74 -18.33 -9.72
N PRO A 197 4.31 -19.51 -10.02
CA PRO A 197 5.66 -19.85 -9.60
C PRO A 197 6.68 -18.83 -10.12
N GLY A 198 7.61 -18.41 -9.26
CA GLY A 198 8.64 -17.43 -9.59
C GLY A 198 8.17 -15.97 -9.58
N SER A 199 6.91 -15.70 -9.23
CA SER A 199 6.44 -14.33 -9.01
C SER A 199 6.99 -13.82 -7.68
N CYS A 200 7.85 -12.80 -7.74
CA CYS A 200 8.37 -12.02 -6.61
C CYS A 200 8.78 -10.62 -7.11
N THR A 201 9.08 -9.70 -6.20
CA THR A 201 9.50 -8.32 -6.51
C THR A 201 10.92 -8.04 -6.02
N TYR A 202 11.58 -7.13 -6.72
CA TYR A 202 12.83 -6.52 -6.30
C TYR A 202 12.64 -5.04 -5.97
N SER A 203 13.47 -4.55 -5.05
CA SER A 203 13.52 -3.14 -4.66
C SER A 203 13.94 -2.22 -5.82
N GLN A 204 13.69 -0.92 -5.64
CA GLN A 204 14.24 0.11 -6.53
C GLN A 204 15.77 0.03 -6.63
N GLY A 205 16.44 -0.23 -5.51
CA GLY A 205 17.90 -0.31 -5.45
C GLY A 205 18.47 -1.45 -6.31
N TYR A 206 17.80 -2.61 -6.30
CA TYR A 206 18.17 -3.73 -7.16
C TYR A 206 18.13 -3.33 -8.64
N TRP A 207 17.00 -2.82 -9.12
CA TRP A 207 16.84 -2.45 -10.52
C TRP A 207 17.84 -1.38 -10.95
N ARG A 208 18.09 -0.37 -10.10
CA ARG A 208 19.10 0.65 -10.37
C ARG A 208 20.50 0.07 -10.53
N ASN A 209 20.86 -0.93 -9.72
CA ASN A 209 22.20 -1.52 -9.72
C ASN A 209 22.38 -2.67 -10.72
N HIS A 210 21.30 -3.16 -11.34
CA HIS A 210 21.31 -4.26 -12.31
C HIS A 210 20.59 -3.89 -13.63
N PRO A 211 21.06 -2.86 -14.37
CA PRO A 211 20.48 -2.49 -15.67
C PRO A 211 20.52 -3.60 -16.72
N ASP A 212 21.48 -4.51 -16.61
CA ASP A 212 21.62 -5.69 -17.47
C ASP A 212 20.52 -6.74 -17.24
N ALA A 213 19.88 -6.73 -16.07
CA ALA A 213 18.75 -7.59 -15.75
C ALA A 213 17.40 -7.02 -16.21
N TRP A 214 17.35 -5.80 -16.77
CA TRP A 214 16.07 -5.18 -17.14
C TRP A 214 15.38 -5.96 -18.26
N PRO A 215 14.13 -6.42 -18.06
CA PRO A 215 13.42 -7.23 -19.06
C PRO A 215 12.94 -6.42 -20.27
N VAL A 216 13.00 -5.08 -20.19
CA VAL A 216 12.55 -4.15 -21.22
C VAL A 216 13.52 -3.00 -21.41
N THR A 217 13.58 -2.46 -22.63
CA THR A 217 14.49 -1.35 -22.97
C THR A 217 13.84 0.04 -22.84
N SER A 218 12.55 0.10 -22.58
CA SER A 218 11.79 1.35 -22.44
C SER A 218 10.57 1.17 -21.56
N LEU A 219 10.16 2.24 -20.88
CA LEU A 219 8.93 2.31 -20.10
C LEU A 219 8.18 3.60 -20.42
N THR A 220 6.86 3.52 -20.40
CA THR A 220 6.00 4.70 -20.42
C THR A 220 5.71 5.12 -18.99
N LEU A 221 5.91 6.40 -18.67
CA LEU A 221 5.55 7.02 -17.38
C LEU A 221 4.59 8.17 -17.68
N GLY A 222 3.35 8.06 -17.18
CA GLY A 222 2.25 8.89 -17.64
C GLY A 222 2.01 8.71 -19.14
N THR A 223 2.20 9.77 -19.92
CA THR A 223 2.07 9.72 -21.39
C THR A 223 3.40 9.80 -22.14
N VAL A 224 4.53 9.83 -21.42
CA VAL A 224 5.88 9.98 -22.00
C VAL A 224 6.61 8.63 -21.96
N THR A 225 7.20 8.22 -23.08
CA THR A 225 8.01 7.00 -23.16
C THR A 225 9.48 7.35 -23.05
N TYR A 226 10.17 6.69 -22.12
CA TYR A 226 11.59 6.87 -21.82
C TYR A 226 12.35 5.61 -22.20
N GLN A 227 13.54 5.79 -22.77
CA GLN A 227 14.49 4.69 -23.01
C GLN A 227 15.27 4.35 -21.74
N ALA A 228 15.86 3.16 -21.69
CA ALA A 228 16.61 2.67 -20.52
C ALA A 228 17.66 3.66 -19.99
N ALA A 229 18.38 4.37 -20.88
CA ALA A 229 19.35 5.38 -20.48
C ALA A 229 18.72 6.58 -19.75
N GLU A 230 17.54 7.02 -20.20
CA GLU A 230 16.81 8.10 -19.56
C GLU A 230 16.21 7.67 -18.22
N LEU A 231 15.65 6.45 -18.16
CA LEU A 231 15.14 5.84 -16.94
C LEU A 231 16.24 5.69 -15.88
N MET A 232 17.45 5.29 -16.30
CA MET A 232 18.60 5.22 -15.39
C MET A 232 19.01 6.61 -14.90
N ALA A 233 19.07 7.60 -15.79
CA ALA A 233 19.36 8.98 -15.38
C ALA A 233 18.32 9.52 -14.37
N ILE A 234 17.05 9.13 -14.52
CA ILE A 234 15.98 9.45 -13.56
C ILE A 234 16.23 8.74 -12.22
N LEU A 235 16.53 7.43 -12.21
CA LEU A 235 16.85 6.67 -10.98
C LEU A 235 18.11 7.19 -10.26
N ASP A 236 19.05 7.76 -11.00
CA ASP A 236 20.27 8.38 -10.47
C ASP A 236 20.05 9.79 -9.93
N ASP A 237 19.00 10.49 -10.38
CA ASP A 237 18.72 11.85 -9.94
C ASP A 237 18.12 11.87 -8.53
N PRO A 238 18.75 12.56 -7.56
CA PRO A 238 18.20 12.66 -6.22
C PRO A 238 16.92 13.49 -6.24
N ALA A 239 15.87 13.00 -5.57
CA ALA A 239 14.55 13.64 -5.61
C ALA A 239 14.51 15.10 -5.14
N ARG A 240 15.41 15.54 -4.24
CA ARG A 240 15.52 16.94 -3.75
C ARG A 240 14.17 17.59 -3.36
N GLY A 241 13.25 16.80 -2.80
CA GLY A 241 11.91 17.25 -2.40
C GLY A 241 10.88 17.36 -3.54
N ASN A 242 11.19 16.86 -4.74
CA ASN A 242 10.24 16.74 -5.84
C ASN A 242 9.46 15.43 -5.73
N GLY A 243 8.16 15.50 -5.43
CA GLY A 243 7.29 14.33 -5.33
C GLY A 243 7.20 13.52 -6.61
N LEU A 244 7.35 14.17 -7.79
CA LEU A 244 7.36 13.46 -9.08
C LEU A 244 8.53 12.48 -9.16
N VAL A 245 9.73 12.90 -8.76
CA VAL A 245 10.92 12.03 -8.83
C VAL A 245 10.78 10.87 -7.85
N ILE A 246 10.29 11.12 -6.63
CA ILE A 246 10.03 10.08 -5.63
C ILE A 246 9.02 9.04 -6.16
N LEU A 247 7.91 9.51 -6.74
CA LEU A 247 6.89 8.65 -7.34
C LEU A 247 7.45 7.81 -8.49
N VAL A 248 8.19 8.46 -9.39
CA VAL A 248 8.72 7.81 -10.59
C VAL A 248 9.77 6.77 -10.25
N HIS A 249 10.62 7.02 -9.26
CA HIS A 249 11.57 6.04 -8.75
C HIS A 249 10.88 4.71 -8.39
N GLN A 250 9.79 4.79 -7.62
CA GLN A 250 9.03 3.61 -7.23
C GLN A 250 8.22 3.00 -8.39
N LEU A 251 7.68 3.85 -9.27
CA LEU A 251 6.92 3.39 -10.45
C LEU A 251 7.79 2.64 -11.46
N ILE A 252 9.03 3.08 -11.67
CA ILE A 252 9.99 2.38 -12.55
C ILE A 252 10.24 0.97 -12.01
N ALA A 253 10.56 0.83 -10.72
CA ALA A 253 10.78 -0.47 -10.09
C ALA A 253 9.55 -1.37 -10.18
N ALA A 254 8.35 -0.84 -9.92
CA ALA A 254 7.11 -1.62 -10.01
C ALA A 254 6.85 -2.12 -11.43
N LYS A 255 7.08 -1.28 -12.45
CA LYS A 255 6.91 -1.68 -13.86
C LYS A 255 7.96 -2.68 -14.31
N LEU A 256 9.20 -2.58 -13.83
CA LEU A 256 10.24 -3.59 -14.09
C LEU A 256 9.91 -4.92 -13.42
N ASN A 257 9.41 -4.91 -12.18
CA ASN A 257 8.93 -6.11 -11.50
C ASN A 257 7.84 -6.82 -12.30
N ILE A 258 6.82 -6.08 -12.77
CA ILE A 258 5.74 -6.64 -13.60
C ILE A 258 6.27 -7.16 -14.94
N ALA A 259 7.17 -6.41 -15.59
CA ALA A 259 7.80 -6.87 -16.82
C ALA A 259 8.67 -8.12 -16.61
N ASN A 260 9.17 -8.33 -15.38
CA ASN A 260 9.90 -9.53 -14.97
C ASN A 260 8.98 -10.70 -14.54
N GLY A 261 7.66 -10.53 -14.63
CA GLY A 261 6.68 -11.58 -14.35
C GLY A 261 6.05 -11.54 -12.95
N ALA A 262 6.31 -10.49 -12.17
CA ALA A 262 5.64 -10.29 -10.89
C ALA A 262 4.13 -10.03 -11.07
N ASP A 263 3.30 -10.65 -10.22
CA ASP A 263 1.86 -10.42 -10.22
C ASP A 263 1.53 -8.94 -9.88
N PRO A 264 0.74 -8.22 -10.70
CA PRO A 264 0.45 -6.80 -10.50
C PRO A 264 -0.77 -6.53 -9.61
N SER A 265 -1.51 -7.55 -9.16
CA SER A 265 -2.87 -7.38 -8.62
C SER A 265 -2.92 -6.44 -7.42
N ALA A 266 -1.86 -6.44 -6.60
CA ALA A 266 -1.74 -5.60 -5.42
C ALA A 266 -1.50 -4.11 -5.72
N VAL A 267 -0.99 -3.77 -6.92
CA VAL A 267 -0.49 -2.41 -7.23
C VAL A 267 -1.06 -1.82 -8.53
N GLN A 268 -1.85 -2.59 -9.29
CA GLN A 268 -2.39 -2.20 -10.60
C GLN A 268 -3.11 -0.84 -10.58
N GLN A 269 -3.90 -0.58 -9.54
CA GLN A 269 -4.60 0.69 -9.40
C GLN A 269 -3.63 1.84 -9.09
N ALA A 270 -2.67 1.63 -8.19
CA ALA A 270 -1.66 2.63 -7.85
C ALA A 270 -0.79 3.00 -9.06
N ILE A 271 -0.45 2.03 -9.92
CA ILE A 271 0.25 2.30 -11.20
C ILE A 271 -0.60 3.18 -12.11
N THR A 272 -1.88 2.84 -12.27
CA THR A 272 -2.82 3.61 -13.11
C THR A 272 -2.95 5.05 -12.61
N ASP A 273 -3.11 5.22 -11.29
CA ASP A 273 -3.23 6.53 -10.66
C ASP A 273 -1.93 7.33 -10.73
N ALA A 274 -0.78 6.67 -10.60
CA ALA A 274 0.53 7.29 -10.78
C ALA A 274 0.72 7.79 -12.22
N ASP A 275 0.42 6.96 -13.22
CA ASP A 275 0.50 7.37 -14.64
C ASP A 275 -0.46 8.53 -14.94
N ASN A 276 -1.69 8.49 -14.45
CA ASN A 276 -2.64 9.59 -14.60
C ASN A 276 -2.15 10.88 -13.94
N MET A 277 -1.55 10.79 -12.75
CA MET A 277 -1.03 11.94 -12.01
C MET A 277 0.20 12.55 -12.69
N ILE A 278 1.09 11.72 -13.25
CA ILE A 278 2.25 12.16 -14.04
C ILE A 278 1.76 12.86 -15.32
N GLY A 279 0.78 12.29 -16.02
CA GLY A 279 0.25 12.84 -17.26
C GLY A 279 1.36 13.12 -18.28
N ALA A 280 1.41 14.34 -18.81
CA ALA A 280 2.41 14.76 -19.79
C ALA A 280 3.67 15.40 -19.19
N LEU A 281 3.87 15.32 -17.87
CA LEU A 281 5.08 15.86 -17.23
C LEU A 281 6.32 15.09 -17.68
N VAL A 282 7.41 15.82 -17.93
CA VAL A 282 8.72 15.24 -18.25
C VAL A 282 9.59 15.22 -17.00
N VAL A 283 10.01 14.03 -16.58
CA VAL A 283 10.66 13.80 -15.28
C VAL A 283 12.10 14.33 -15.28
N PRO A 284 12.55 15.02 -14.23
CA PRO A 284 13.97 15.33 -14.05
C PRO A 284 14.86 14.08 -14.03
N PRO A 285 16.09 14.13 -14.58
CA PRO A 285 16.76 15.30 -15.13
C PRO A 285 16.49 15.54 -16.62
N ILE A 286 15.67 14.69 -17.26
CA ILE A 286 15.33 14.79 -18.68
C ILE A 286 14.46 16.02 -18.96
N GLY A 287 13.55 16.31 -18.04
CA GLY A 287 12.72 17.50 -18.03
C GLY A 287 12.80 18.27 -16.70
N ASN A 288 11.76 19.06 -16.46
CA ASN A 288 11.64 19.92 -15.28
C ASN A 288 10.29 19.72 -14.55
N GLY A 289 9.64 18.57 -14.77
CA GLY A 289 8.38 18.23 -14.15
C GLY A 289 8.45 18.22 -12.63
N TYR A 290 7.34 18.57 -12.00
CA TYR A 290 7.25 18.67 -10.55
C TYR A 290 5.86 18.28 -10.07
N LEU A 291 5.83 17.54 -8.96
CA LEU A 291 4.64 17.31 -8.15
C LEU A 291 5.01 17.59 -6.69
N ALA A 292 4.07 18.13 -5.92
CA ALA A 292 4.32 18.33 -4.50
C ALA A 292 4.35 16.95 -3.80
N PRO A 293 5.31 16.67 -2.89
CA PRO A 293 5.39 15.38 -2.20
C PRO A 293 4.09 14.96 -1.50
N GLY A 294 3.34 15.91 -0.96
CA GLY A 294 2.05 15.65 -0.32
C GLY A 294 0.94 15.18 -1.27
N GLN A 295 1.15 15.25 -2.59
CA GLN A 295 0.22 14.71 -3.60
C GLN A 295 0.55 13.27 -3.98
N THR A 296 1.82 12.86 -3.84
CA THR A 296 2.31 11.56 -4.32
C THR A 296 2.45 10.52 -3.20
N GLY A 297 2.33 10.93 -1.94
CA GLY A 297 2.64 10.11 -0.75
C GLY A 297 2.02 8.72 -0.77
N ASP A 298 0.69 8.64 -0.88
CA ASP A 298 -0.05 7.36 -0.82
C ASP A 298 0.37 6.38 -1.95
N LEU A 299 0.63 6.92 -3.15
CA LEU A 299 1.09 6.13 -4.30
C LEU A 299 2.53 5.67 -4.10
N VAL A 300 3.41 6.55 -3.62
CA VAL A 300 4.80 6.22 -3.28
C VAL A 300 4.82 5.10 -2.24
N GLU A 301 4.02 5.20 -1.19
CA GLU A 301 3.95 4.20 -0.13
C GLU A 301 3.49 2.84 -0.68
N THR A 302 2.39 2.81 -1.43
CA THR A 302 1.86 1.55 -2.01
C THR A 302 2.86 0.91 -2.97
N LEU A 303 3.50 1.70 -3.84
CA LEU A 303 4.50 1.20 -4.78
C LEU A 303 5.76 0.71 -4.04
N THR A 304 6.16 1.41 -2.96
CA THR A 304 7.27 0.96 -2.11
C THR A 304 6.94 -0.38 -1.46
N GLN A 305 5.76 -0.51 -0.84
CA GLN A 305 5.33 -1.77 -0.22
C GLN A 305 5.35 -2.94 -1.22
N TYR A 306 4.92 -2.69 -2.46
CA TYR A 306 4.99 -3.68 -3.54
C TYR A 306 6.43 -4.02 -3.92
N ASN A 307 7.28 -3.03 -4.18
CA ASN A 307 8.66 -3.26 -4.60
C ASN A 307 9.50 -3.97 -3.53
N GLU A 308 9.31 -3.61 -2.26
CA GLU A 308 9.91 -4.26 -1.11
C GLU A 308 9.21 -5.58 -0.72
N GLY A 309 8.21 -6.03 -1.50
CA GLY A 309 7.59 -7.35 -1.34
C GLY A 309 6.74 -7.52 -0.08
N THR A 310 6.33 -6.43 0.58
CA THR A 310 5.46 -6.47 1.78
C THR A 310 3.97 -6.59 1.45
N ILE A 311 3.63 -6.39 0.17
CA ILE A 311 2.34 -6.74 -0.44
C ILE A 311 2.56 -7.50 -1.76
N GLY A 312 1.51 -8.14 -2.26
CA GLY A 312 1.55 -8.82 -3.56
C GLY A 312 2.29 -10.16 -3.50
N PRO A 313 3.24 -10.44 -4.42
CA PRO A 313 3.82 -11.77 -4.53
C PRO A 313 4.91 -12.07 -3.48
N GLY A 314 5.49 -11.04 -2.86
CA GLY A 314 6.63 -11.17 -1.94
C GLY A 314 7.97 -10.80 -2.57
N HIS A 315 9.02 -10.66 -1.74
CA HIS A 315 10.36 -10.29 -2.19
C HIS A 315 11.14 -11.50 -2.76
N CYS A 316 12.04 -11.25 -3.72
CA CYS A 316 12.95 -12.28 -4.27
C CYS A 316 14.16 -12.52 -3.34
N ASN A 317 14.76 -13.72 -3.33
CA ASN A 317 15.81 -14.11 -2.39
C ASN A 317 17.20 -14.19 -3.05
N ASP A 318 17.54 -13.19 -3.87
CA ASP A 318 18.67 -13.25 -4.82
C ASP A 318 19.92 -12.50 -4.35
#